data_AF-A0AAN7VDE1-F1
#
_entry.id   AF-A0AAN7VDE1-F1
#
_cell.length_a   1.000
_cell.length_b   1.000
_cell.length_c   1.000
_cell.angle_alpha   90.00
_cell.angle_beta   90.00
_cell.angle_gamma   90.00
#
_symmetry.space_group_name_H-M   'P 1'
#
loop_
_entity.id
_entity.type
_entity.pdbx_description
1 polymer ?
#
loop_
_entity_poly.entity_id
_entity_poly.type
_entity_poly.pdbx_seq_one_letter_code
_entity_poly.pdbx_strand_id
1 'polypeptide(L)'
;MASRSLTKENNNLNFRGGNPGAVQYGNFINYYKFHPPTERIAMLPKDIWNTSEPFVGLDIGCNAGDLTLALYQFIANNVNKSCYLLAIDIDPILIERAKENSANPNIAYECLDFMNIEQKDLVISTFLNKCGVKKFSACFCFSITMWIHLNYGDEGLKTFLKEICKDSVTVVVEPQPWKCYKSAVKRLKLTHGEFPHYKNIQNRNNIEYKIEQTLLEMDGVCKVGETNNTSWDRKISIFTTT
;
A
#
# COMPACT_ATOMS: atom_id res chain seq x y z
N MET A 1 4.22 -27.35 -21.16
CA MET A 1 5.25 -26.72 -20.30
C MET A 1 4.68 -25.51 -19.54
N ALA A 2 3.59 -25.68 -18.78
CA ALA A 2 2.91 -24.58 -18.08
C ALA A 2 2.83 -24.76 -16.54
N SER A 3 3.41 -25.83 -15.97
CA SER A 3 3.28 -26.14 -14.54
C SER A 3 4.46 -25.66 -13.65
N ARG A 4 5.48 -25.03 -14.24
CA ARG A 4 6.71 -24.63 -13.52
C ARG A 4 6.75 -23.17 -13.05
N SER A 5 5.86 -22.28 -13.52
CA SER A 5 5.84 -20.87 -13.06
C SER A 5 4.95 -20.66 -11.84
N LEU A 6 3.75 -21.26 -11.80
CA LEU A 6 2.79 -21.14 -10.68
C LEU A 6 3.33 -21.64 -9.32
N THR A 7 4.23 -22.62 -9.33
CA THR A 7 4.83 -23.18 -8.10
C THR A 7 5.94 -22.30 -7.50
N LYS A 8 6.54 -21.41 -8.28
CA LYS A 8 7.56 -20.46 -7.78
C LYS A 8 6.93 -19.24 -7.11
N GLU A 9 5.85 -18.71 -7.68
CA GLU A 9 5.15 -17.54 -7.13
C GLU A 9 4.51 -17.85 -5.77
N ASN A 10 3.83 -18.99 -5.62
CA ASN A 10 3.26 -19.41 -4.34
C ASN A 10 4.30 -19.63 -3.23
N ASN A 11 5.54 -20.04 -3.58
CA ASN A 11 6.61 -20.21 -2.59
C ASN A 11 7.22 -18.89 -2.09
N ASN A 12 7.00 -17.78 -2.80
CA ASN A 12 7.50 -16.46 -2.39
C ASN A 12 6.50 -15.72 -1.47
N LEU A 13 5.22 -16.11 -1.52
CA LEU A 13 4.18 -15.60 -0.61
C LEU A 13 4.19 -16.33 0.74
N ASN A 14 4.65 -17.58 0.80
CA ASN A 14 4.75 -18.31 2.07
C ASN A 14 5.87 -17.78 2.98
N PHE A 15 5.61 -17.70 4.29
CA PHE A 15 6.65 -17.45 5.28
C PHE A 15 7.63 -18.63 5.33
N ARG A 16 8.92 -18.33 5.43
CA ARG A 16 9.98 -19.36 5.36
C ARG A 16 10.51 -19.72 6.75
N GLY A 17 10.97 -20.96 6.90
CA GLY A 17 11.70 -21.42 8.09
C GLY A 17 10.96 -21.28 9.42
N GLY A 18 9.63 -21.32 9.43
CA GLY A 18 8.81 -21.14 10.64
C GLY A 18 8.82 -19.73 11.22
N ASN A 19 9.43 -18.75 10.54
CA ASN A 19 9.45 -17.36 10.96
C ASN A 19 8.37 -16.59 10.20
N PRO A 20 7.24 -16.21 10.83
CA PRO A 20 6.17 -15.46 10.17
C PRO A 20 6.63 -14.08 9.68
N GLY A 21 7.79 -13.60 10.16
CA GLY A 21 8.46 -12.38 9.72
C GLY A 21 9.37 -12.52 8.50
N ALA A 22 9.59 -13.73 7.98
CA ALA A 22 10.46 -14.01 6.83
C ALA A 22 9.63 -14.19 5.55
N VAL A 23 9.01 -13.08 5.11
CA VAL A 23 8.21 -12.99 3.89
C VAL A 23 8.84 -12.02 2.90
N GLN A 24 8.67 -12.29 1.60
CA GLN A 24 9.24 -11.48 0.53
C GLN A 24 8.40 -10.24 0.21
N TYR A 25 7.08 -10.29 0.36
CA TYR A 25 6.21 -9.17 -0.03
C TYR A 25 5.63 -8.41 1.16
N GLY A 26 6.04 -8.74 2.38
CA GLY A 26 5.55 -8.06 3.58
C GLY A 26 4.14 -8.47 4.00
N ASN A 27 3.63 -9.56 3.45
CA ASN A 27 2.34 -10.19 3.75
C ASN A 27 2.35 -10.87 5.15
N PHE A 28 2.65 -10.10 6.20
CA PHE A 28 2.64 -10.57 7.58
C PHE A 28 1.21 -10.73 8.08
N ILE A 29 0.85 -11.94 8.51
CA ILE A 29 -0.48 -12.26 9.04
C ILE A 29 -0.88 -11.40 10.27
N ASN A 30 0.10 -10.92 11.04
CA ASN A 30 -0.13 -10.20 12.29
C ASN A 30 0.36 -8.74 12.24
N TYR A 31 0.41 -8.10 11.06
CA TYR A 31 1.00 -6.77 10.91
C TYR A 31 0.43 -5.74 11.90
N TYR A 32 -0.90 -5.67 12.00
CA TYR A 32 -1.61 -4.70 12.84
C TYR A 32 -1.63 -5.03 14.34
N LYS A 33 -1.14 -6.20 14.77
CA LYS A 33 -0.90 -6.46 16.20
C LYS A 33 0.27 -5.65 16.76
N PHE A 34 1.24 -5.29 15.90
CA PHE A 34 2.42 -4.52 16.30
C PHE A 34 2.29 -3.02 16.00
N HIS A 35 1.47 -2.67 15.01
CA HIS A 35 1.25 -1.30 14.57
C HIS A 35 -0.25 -1.03 14.42
N PRO A 36 -0.97 -0.80 15.53
CA PRO A 36 -2.43 -0.65 15.52
C PRO A 36 -2.89 0.42 14.51
N PRO A 37 -4.03 0.21 13.81
CA PRO A 37 -4.58 1.21 12.90
C PRO A 37 -4.88 2.56 13.57
N THR A 38 -5.27 2.53 14.85
CA THR A 38 -5.77 3.69 15.59
C THR A 38 -4.83 4.89 15.58
N GLU A 39 -3.52 4.68 15.71
CA GLU A 39 -2.55 5.77 15.72
C GLU A 39 -2.43 6.43 14.33
N ARG A 40 -2.44 5.64 13.26
CA ARG A 40 -2.44 6.17 11.88
C ARG A 40 -3.69 7.00 11.61
N ILE A 41 -4.86 6.45 11.97
CA ILE A 41 -6.15 7.11 11.75
C ILE A 41 -6.26 8.41 12.55
N ALA A 42 -5.77 8.43 13.80
CA ALA A 42 -5.82 9.62 14.64
C ALA A 42 -5.00 10.80 14.07
N MET A 43 -3.98 10.51 13.26
CA MET A 43 -3.12 11.52 12.64
C MET A 43 -3.64 12.03 11.29
N LEU A 44 -4.63 11.36 10.68
CA LEU A 44 -5.15 11.80 9.40
C LEU A 44 -5.92 13.13 9.54
N PRO A 45 -5.56 14.16 8.76
CA PRO A 45 -6.30 15.42 8.75
C PRO A 45 -7.73 15.18 8.24
N LYS A 46 -8.71 15.95 8.72
CA LYS A 46 -10.13 15.76 8.38
C LYS A 46 -10.62 16.71 7.28
N ASP A 47 -9.89 17.79 7.06
CA ASP A 47 -10.27 18.96 6.28
C ASP A 47 -9.72 18.97 4.85
N ILE A 48 -8.83 18.04 4.51
CA ILE A 48 -8.20 17.95 3.19
C ILE A 48 -9.01 17.16 2.16
N TRP A 49 -10.06 16.45 2.60
CA TRP A 49 -10.80 15.52 1.74
C TRP A 49 -11.94 16.25 1.04
N ASN A 50 -12.18 15.90 -0.24
CA ASN A 50 -13.36 16.39 -0.94
C ASN A 50 -14.63 15.79 -0.32
N THR A 51 -15.52 16.64 0.19
CA THR A 51 -16.80 16.25 0.80
C THR A 51 -17.99 16.39 -0.15
N SER A 52 -17.79 16.97 -1.33
CA SER A 52 -18.88 17.32 -2.28
C SER A 52 -19.33 16.13 -3.14
N GLU A 53 -18.50 15.11 -3.29
CA GLU A 53 -18.75 13.94 -4.13
C GLU A 53 -18.56 12.64 -3.32
N PRO A 54 -19.13 11.50 -3.76
CA PRO A 54 -18.84 10.20 -3.18
C PRO A 54 -17.32 9.95 -3.08
N PHE A 55 -16.88 9.44 -1.93
CA PHE A 55 -15.48 9.10 -1.74
C PHE A 55 -15.20 7.71 -2.32
N VAL A 56 -14.29 7.62 -3.29
CA VAL A 56 -13.87 6.35 -3.88
C VAL A 56 -12.39 6.19 -3.62
N GLY A 57 -12.00 5.29 -2.73
CA GLY A 57 -10.62 5.12 -2.29
C GLY A 57 -9.96 3.82 -2.76
N LEU A 58 -8.64 3.83 -2.87
CA LEU A 58 -7.80 2.66 -3.12
C LEU A 58 -6.86 2.44 -1.92
N ASP A 59 -6.82 1.24 -1.35
CA ASP A 59 -5.88 0.83 -0.31
C ASP A 59 -4.94 -0.27 -0.83
N ILE A 60 -3.65 0.04 -0.95
CA ILE A 60 -2.64 -0.86 -1.53
C ILE A 60 -1.85 -1.56 -0.43
N GLY A 61 -1.85 -2.90 -0.45
CA GLY A 61 -1.24 -3.71 0.59
C GLY A 61 -2.13 -3.78 1.84
N CYS A 62 -3.42 -4.01 1.63
CA CYS A 62 -4.44 -3.97 2.67
C CYS A 62 -4.27 -5.06 3.75
N ASN A 63 -3.41 -6.07 3.51
CA ASN A 63 -3.17 -7.19 4.40
C ASN A 63 -4.50 -7.88 4.76
N ALA A 64 -4.78 -8.15 6.04
CA ALA A 64 -6.04 -8.73 6.51
C ALA A 64 -7.18 -7.72 6.70
N GLY A 65 -7.05 -6.49 6.17
CA GLY A 65 -8.12 -5.48 6.11
C GLY A 65 -8.32 -4.62 7.37
N ASP A 66 -7.52 -4.77 8.43
CA ASP A 66 -7.73 -4.03 9.69
C ASP A 66 -7.65 -2.50 9.51
N LEU A 67 -6.62 -2.01 8.80
CA LEU A 67 -6.49 -0.58 8.50
C LEU A 67 -7.50 -0.13 7.46
N THR A 68 -7.82 -0.96 6.46
CA THR A 68 -8.84 -0.67 5.46
C THR A 68 -10.19 -0.37 6.10
N LEU A 69 -10.60 -1.19 7.07
CA LEU A 69 -11.84 -0.97 7.82
C LEU A 69 -11.78 0.32 8.64
N ALA A 70 -10.64 0.60 9.27
CA ALA A 70 -10.46 1.83 10.05
C ALA A 70 -10.45 3.09 9.16
N LEU A 71 -9.86 3.02 7.96
CA LEU A 71 -9.90 4.05 6.93
C LEU A 71 -11.33 4.30 6.45
N TYR A 72 -12.06 3.23 6.13
CA TYR A 72 -13.48 3.32 5.76
C TYR A 72 -14.29 4.05 6.84
N GLN A 73 -14.14 3.64 8.10
CA GLN A 73 -14.84 4.27 9.22
C GLN A 73 -14.47 5.74 9.38
N PHE A 74 -13.18 6.08 9.23
CA PHE A 74 -12.71 7.46 9.28
C PHE A 74 -13.37 8.31 8.19
N ILE A 75 -13.34 7.87 6.94
CA ILE A 75 -13.92 8.60 5.81
C ILE A 75 -15.44 8.69 5.95
N ALA A 76 -16.13 7.57 6.22
CA ALA A 76 -17.57 7.54 6.34
C ALA A 76 -18.11 8.45 7.46
N ASN A 77 -17.34 8.60 8.55
CA ASN A 77 -17.74 9.41 9.71
C ASN A 77 -17.33 10.88 9.60
N ASN A 78 -16.24 11.21 8.90
CA ASN A 78 -15.68 12.57 8.91
C ASN A 78 -15.72 13.28 7.55
N VAL A 79 -15.91 12.54 6.44
CA VAL A 79 -15.77 13.08 5.07
C VAL A 79 -17.08 12.92 4.30
N ASN A 80 -17.46 11.68 3.96
CA ASN A 80 -18.67 11.41 3.20
C ASN A 80 -19.21 10.01 3.49
N LYS A 81 -20.51 9.91 3.84
CA LYS A 81 -21.20 8.63 4.07
C LYS A 81 -21.27 7.76 2.82
N SER A 82 -21.28 8.36 1.64
CA SER A 82 -21.09 7.67 0.37
C SER A 82 -19.59 7.44 0.19
N CYS A 83 -19.11 6.30 0.68
CA CYS A 83 -17.71 5.90 0.66
C CYS A 83 -17.60 4.48 0.12
N TYR A 84 -16.73 4.27 -0.86
CA TYR A 84 -16.41 2.97 -1.44
C TYR A 84 -14.90 2.79 -1.47
N LEU A 85 -14.40 1.65 -1.00
CA LEU A 85 -12.97 1.34 -1.05
C LEU A 85 -12.71 0.10 -1.91
N LEU A 86 -11.71 0.19 -2.77
CA LEU A 86 -11.02 -0.97 -3.32
C LEU A 86 -9.77 -1.23 -2.48
N ALA A 87 -9.67 -2.40 -1.90
CA ALA A 87 -8.56 -2.82 -1.06
C ALA A 87 -7.87 -4.02 -1.72
N ILE A 88 -6.57 -3.88 -1.98
CA ILE A 88 -5.81 -4.88 -2.73
C ILE A 88 -4.63 -5.40 -1.92
N ASP A 89 -4.32 -6.67 -2.11
CA ASP A 89 -3.11 -7.31 -1.60
C ASP A 89 -2.67 -8.40 -2.57
N ILE A 90 -1.37 -8.70 -2.57
CA ILE A 90 -0.80 -9.73 -3.45
C ILE A 90 -1.06 -11.14 -2.91
N ASP A 91 -1.36 -11.28 -1.61
CA ASP A 91 -1.57 -12.57 -0.95
C ASP A 91 -3.07 -12.95 -0.93
N PRO A 92 -3.49 -13.99 -1.68
CA PRO A 92 -4.89 -14.40 -1.73
C PRO A 92 -5.42 -14.87 -0.36
N ILE A 93 -4.56 -15.43 0.51
CA ILE A 93 -4.97 -15.90 1.85
C ILE A 93 -5.29 -14.70 2.75
N LEU A 94 -4.54 -13.61 2.62
CA LEU A 94 -4.83 -12.38 3.37
C LEU A 94 -6.12 -11.72 2.86
N ILE A 95 -6.35 -11.73 1.55
CA ILE A 95 -7.60 -11.24 0.97
C ILE A 95 -8.81 -12.06 1.43
N GLU A 96 -8.71 -13.39 1.48
CA GLU A 96 -9.76 -14.24 2.05
C GLU A 96 -10.06 -13.86 3.50
N ARG A 97 -9.02 -13.69 4.32
CA ARG A 97 -9.18 -13.23 5.71
C ARG A 97 -9.77 -11.84 5.83
N ALA A 98 -9.39 -10.91 4.95
CA ALA A 98 -9.96 -9.57 4.95
C ALA A 98 -11.47 -9.61 4.66
N LYS A 99 -11.90 -10.47 3.73
CA LYS A 99 -13.32 -10.72 3.42
C LYS A 99 -14.06 -11.34 4.61
N GLU A 100 -13.43 -12.28 5.32
CA GLU A 100 -14.01 -12.91 6.53
C GLU A 100 -14.12 -11.93 7.71
N ASN A 101 -13.11 -11.09 7.91
CA ASN A 101 -13.03 -10.14 9.03
C ASN A 101 -14.01 -8.97 8.90
N SER A 102 -14.39 -8.60 7.67
CA SER A 102 -15.24 -7.43 7.42
C SER A 102 -16.16 -7.65 6.23
N ALA A 103 -17.41 -8.04 6.50
CA ALA A 103 -18.49 -8.15 5.51
C ALA A 103 -19.09 -6.78 5.10
N ASN A 104 -18.27 -5.72 5.04
CA ASN A 104 -18.73 -4.40 4.66
C ASN A 104 -18.96 -4.34 3.14
N PRO A 105 -20.21 -4.14 2.65
CA PRO A 105 -20.51 -4.18 1.22
C PRO A 105 -19.88 -3.03 0.43
N ASN A 106 -19.41 -1.98 1.13
CA ASN A 106 -18.76 -0.82 0.51
C ASN A 106 -17.23 -0.98 0.40
N ILE A 107 -16.67 -2.11 0.82
CA ILE A 107 -15.25 -2.43 0.67
C ILE A 107 -15.14 -3.66 -0.24
N ALA A 108 -14.50 -3.49 -1.40
CA ALA A 108 -14.14 -4.60 -2.28
C ALA A 108 -12.70 -5.02 -1.98
N TYR A 109 -12.51 -6.30 -1.65
CA TYR A 109 -11.18 -6.88 -1.44
C TYR A 109 -10.77 -7.73 -2.65
N GLU A 110 -9.64 -7.41 -3.27
CA GLU A 110 -9.16 -8.10 -4.48
C GLU A 110 -7.71 -8.56 -4.34
N CYS A 111 -7.43 -9.79 -4.81
CA CYS A 111 -6.06 -10.31 -4.89
C CYS A 111 -5.40 -9.77 -6.16
N LEU A 112 -4.41 -8.89 -6.01
CA LEU A 112 -3.78 -8.19 -7.12
C LEU A 112 -2.32 -7.83 -6.78
N ASP A 113 -1.40 -8.20 -7.68
CA ASP A 113 -0.08 -7.57 -7.71
C ASP A 113 -0.22 -6.21 -8.41
N PHE A 114 -0.12 -5.12 -7.64
CA PHE A 114 -0.21 -3.75 -8.18
C PHE A 114 0.88 -3.47 -9.23
N MET A 115 2.02 -4.16 -9.18
CA MET A 115 3.11 -3.98 -10.15
C MET A 115 2.87 -4.75 -11.47
N ASN A 116 1.84 -5.60 -11.55
CA ASN A 116 1.35 -6.15 -12.80
C ASN A 116 0.41 -5.14 -13.48
N ILE A 117 0.98 -4.25 -14.30
CA ILE A 117 0.27 -3.08 -14.86
C ILE A 117 -0.98 -3.46 -15.66
N GLU A 118 -0.93 -4.52 -16.47
CA GLU A 118 -2.07 -4.95 -17.28
C GLU A 118 -3.25 -5.41 -16.41
N GLN A 119 -2.97 -6.26 -15.42
CA GLN A 119 -3.99 -6.74 -14.49
C GLN A 119 -4.50 -5.61 -13.60
N LYS A 120 -3.61 -4.74 -13.12
CA LYS A 120 -3.93 -3.55 -12.32
C LYS A 120 -4.88 -2.64 -13.07
N ASP A 121 -4.55 -2.25 -14.30
CA ASP A 121 -5.37 -1.35 -15.11
C ASP A 121 -6.77 -1.92 -15.35
N LEU A 122 -6.89 -3.23 -15.60
CA LEU A 122 -8.18 -3.90 -15.75
C LEU A 122 -9.03 -3.84 -14.47
N VAL A 123 -8.45 -4.19 -13.31
CA VAL A 123 -9.17 -4.20 -12.03
C VAL A 123 -9.56 -2.78 -11.61
N ILE A 124 -8.63 -1.83 -11.67
CA ILE A 124 -8.88 -0.43 -11.31
C ILE A 124 -9.95 0.20 -12.20
N SER A 125 -9.82 0.07 -13.52
CA SER A 125 -10.80 0.66 -14.45
C SER A 125 -12.19 0.06 -14.24
N THR A 126 -12.29 -1.26 -14.00
CA THR A 126 -13.57 -1.92 -13.70
C THR A 126 -14.21 -1.34 -12.44
N PHE A 127 -13.44 -1.15 -11.37
CA PHE A 127 -13.95 -0.61 -10.11
C PHE A 127 -14.36 0.87 -10.23
N LEU A 128 -13.53 1.70 -10.86
CA LEU A 128 -13.82 3.11 -11.09
C LEU A 128 -15.07 3.31 -11.96
N ASN A 129 -15.20 2.52 -13.05
CA ASN A 129 -16.38 2.53 -13.92
C ASN A 129 -17.65 2.14 -13.15
N LYS A 130 -17.57 1.13 -12.28
CA LYS A 130 -18.69 0.74 -11.41
C LYS A 130 -19.12 1.87 -10.47
N CYS A 131 -18.16 2.67 -9.99
CA CYS A 131 -18.42 3.81 -9.12
C CYS A 131 -18.78 5.09 -9.89
N GLY A 132 -18.71 5.10 -11.23
CA GLY A 132 -19.01 6.26 -12.06
C GLY A 132 -17.98 7.40 -11.97
N VAL A 133 -16.74 7.10 -11.56
CA VAL A 133 -15.65 8.08 -11.41
C VAL A 133 -14.47 7.74 -12.30
N LYS A 134 -13.60 8.72 -12.60
CA LYS A 134 -12.40 8.52 -13.46
C LYS A 134 -11.10 8.31 -12.69
N LYS A 135 -11.04 8.80 -11.44
CA LYS A 135 -9.91 8.68 -10.54
C LYS A 135 -10.44 8.36 -9.14
N PHE A 136 -9.62 7.72 -8.31
CA PHE A 136 -9.88 7.62 -6.88
C PHE A 136 -9.82 9.00 -6.24
N SER A 137 -10.68 9.26 -5.26
CA SER A 137 -10.58 10.41 -4.36
C SER A 137 -9.26 10.37 -3.59
N ALA A 138 -8.84 9.18 -3.15
CA ALA A 138 -7.53 8.98 -2.54
C ALA A 138 -6.96 7.56 -2.78
N CYS A 139 -5.64 7.46 -2.92
CA CYS A 139 -4.89 6.22 -2.81
C CYS A 139 -4.05 6.21 -1.51
N PHE A 140 -4.22 5.15 -0.72
CA PHE A 140 -3.54 4.93 0.54
C PHE A 140 -2.39 3.93 0.36
N CYS A 141 -1.18 4.39 0.65
CA CYS A 141 0.07 3.64 0.53
C CYS A 141 0.74 3.54 1.91
N PHE A 142 0.09 2.87 2.85
CA PHE A 142 0.62 2.68 4.19
C PHE A 142 1.61 1.53 4.22
N SER A 143 2.88 1.80 4.54
CA SER A 143 3.87 0.74 4.77
C SER A 143 4.05 -0.26 3.61
N ILE A 144 3.90 0.18 2.38
CA ILE A 144 4.05 -0.67 1.19
C ILE A 144 5.31 -0.35 0.38
N THR A 145 5.80 0.90 0.44
CA THR A 145 6.88 1.40 -0.43
C THR A 145 8.18 0.63 -0.26
N MET A 146 8.52 0.19 0.95
CA MET A 146 9.69 -0.67 1.17
C MET A 146 9.60 -2.00 0.44
N TRP A 147 8.43 -2.64 0.45
CA TRP A 147 8.23 -3.95 -0.16
C TRP A 147 8.28 -3.87 -1.68
N ILE A 148 7.68 -2.83 -2.26
CA ILE A 148 7.84 -2.49 -3.67
C ILE A 148 9.32 -2.29 -4.00
N HIS A 149 10.02 -1.45 -3.22
CA HIS A 149 11.41 -1.12 -3.50
C HIS A 149 12.34 -2.34 -3.42
N LEU A 150 12.16 -3.21 -2.43
CA LEU A 150 12.95 -4.43 -2.28
C LEU A 150 12.74 -5.45 -3.42
N ASN A 151 11.52 -5.50 -3.99
CA ASN A 151 11.12 -6.48 -5.00
C ASN A 151 11.25 -5.99 -6.45
N TYR A 152 11.22 -4.69 -6.69
CA TYR A 152 11.23 -4.11 -8.04
C TYR A 152 12.31 -3.02 -8.23
N GLY A 153 13.11 -2.73 -7.20
CA GLY A 153 14.23 -1.79 -7.26
C GLY A 153 13.81 -0.32 -7.38
N ASP A 154 14.79 0.56 -7.63
CA ASP A 154 14.57 2.01 -7.71
C ASP A 154 13.56 2.37 -8.82
N GLU A 155 13.67 1.74 -10.00
CA GLU A 155 12.74 1.97 -11.11
C GLU A 155 11.34 1.44 -10.81
N GLY A 156 11.23 0.29 -10.14
CA GLY A 156 9.93 -0.23 -9.70
C GLY A 156 9.24 0.71 -8.70
N LEU A 157 9.99 1.28 -7.76
CA LEU A 157 9.46 2.28 -6.83
C LEU A 157 9.00 3.54 -7.57
N LYS A 158 9.78 4.04 -8.56
CA LYS A 158 9.36 5.18 -9.38
C LYS A 158 8.08 4.88 -10.16
N THR A 159 7.99 3.71 -10.80
CA THR A 159 6.79 3.28 -11.53
C THR A 159 5.59 3.20 -10.61
N PHE A 160 5.75 2.62 -9.42
CA PHE A 160 4.71 2.57 -8.39
C PHE A 160 4.19 3.96 -8.04
N LEU A 161 5.09 4.91 -7.74
CA LEU A 161 4.72 6.29 -7.39
C LEU A 161 3.99 7.00 -8.55
N LYS A 162 4.36 6.73 -9.81
CA LYS A 162 3.68 7.28 -10.98
C LYS A 162 2.26 6.73 -11.11
N GLU A 163 2.08 5.43 -10.96
CA GLU A 163 0.77 4.78 -11.13
C GLU A 163 -0.23 5.21 -10.04
N ILE A 164 0.19 5.36 -8.78
CA ILE A 164 -0.71 5.84 -7.72
C ILE A 164 -1.15 7.28 -7.96
N CYS A 165 -0.30 8.13 -8.53
CA CYS A 165 -0.64 9.50 -8.89
C CYS A 165 -1.55 9.58 -10.12
N LYS A 166 -1.32 8.73 -11.13
CA LYS A 166 -2.12 8.66 -12.36
C LYS A 166 -3.61 8.40 -12.06
N ASP A 167 -3.89 7.44 -11.17
CA ASP A 167 -5.25 6.96 -10.95
C ASP A 167 -5.97 7.66 -9.77
N SER A 168 -5.36 8.65 -9.10
CA SER A 168 -5.89 9.22 -7.84
C SER A 168 -5.72 10.72 -7.72
N VAL A 169 -6.71 11.41 -7.16
CA VAL A 169 -6.68 12.86 -6.85
C VAL A 169 -5.79 13.14 -5.64
N THR A 170 -5.87 12.32 -4.60
CA THR A 170 -5.02 12.41 -3.41
C THR A 170 -4.17 11.15 -3.27
N VAL A 171 -2.93 11.29 -2.84
CA VAL A 171 -2.04 10.16 -2.53
C VAL A 171 -1.51 10.33 -1.10
N VAL A 172 -1.67 9.29 -0.29
CA VAL A 172 -1.23 9.24 1.11
C VAL A 172 -0.12 8.20 1.23
N VAL A 173 1.07 8.59 1.67
CA VAL A 173 2.23 7.70 1.72
C VAL A 173 2.82 7.67 3.13
N GLU A 174 2.95 6.46 3.68
CA GLU A 174 3.74 6.20 4.91
C GLU A 174 4.99 5.37 4.52
N PRO A 175 6.12 6.01 4.18
CA PRO A 175 7.33 5.30 3.82
C PRO A 175 7.99 4.65 5.04
N GLN A 176 8.53 3.45 4.87
CA GLN A 176 9.33 2.84 5.94
C GLN A 176 10.80 3.26 5.88
N PRO A 177 11.42 3.57 7.03
CA PRO A 177 12.82 3.97 7.11
C PRO A 177 13.77 2.84 6.71
N TRP A 178 15.00 3.17 6.30
CA TRP A 178 16.03 2.20 5.90
C TRP A 178 16.35 1.14 6.97
N LYS A 179 16.14 1.46 8.27
CA LYS A 179 16.24 0.49 9.37
C LYS A 179 15.30 -0.71 9.18
N CYS A 180 14.12 -0.50 8.61
CA CYS A 180 13.15 -1.54 8.29
C CYS A 180 13.63 -2.44 7.14
N TYR A 181 14.28 -1.88 6.11
CA TYR A 181 14.86 -2.63 4.99
C TYR A 181 15.89 -3.64 5.50
N LYS A 182 16.84 -3.17 6.33
CA LYS A 182 17.87 -4.03 6.93
C LYS A 182 17.26 -5.18 7.75
N SER A 183 16.23 -4.88 8.53
CA SER A 183 15.53 -5.88 9.34
C SER A 183 14.79 -6.92 8.49
N ALA A 184 14.11 -6.50 7.41
CA ALA A 184 13.45 -7.40 6.48
C ALA A 184 14.45 -8.34 5.80
N VAL A 185 15.54 -7.78 5.26
CA VAL A 185 16.63 -8.54 4.61
C VAL A 185 17.26 -9.54 5.57
N LYS A 186 17.54 -9.12 6.82
CA LYS A 186 18.08 -10.02 7.85
C LYS A 186 17.14 -11.21 8.09
N ARG A 187 15.84 -10.98 8.27
CA ARG A 187 14.86 -12.05 8.52
C ARG A 187 14.78 -13.01 7.33
N LEU A 188 14.71 -12.51 6.11
CA LEU A 188 14.61 -13.34 4.90
C LEU A 188 15.90 -14.14 4.64
N LYS A 189 17.07 -13.56 4.93
CA LYS A 189 18.37 -14.23 4.79
C LYS A 189 18.52 -15.42 5.75
N LEU A 190 17.98 -15.32 6.98
CA LEU A 190 17.98 -16.42 7.96
C LEU A 190 17.21 -17.65 7.47
N THR A 191 16.36 -17.49 6.46
CA THR A 191 15.57 -18.57 5.86
C THR A 191 16.02 -18.88 4.43
N HIS A 192 17.27 -18.57 4.09
CA HIS A 192 17.87 -18.76 2.76
C HIS A 192 17.13 -18.04 1.61
N GLY A 193 16.34 -17.02 1.92
CA GLY A 193 15.73 -16.14 0.92
C GLY A 193 16.56 -14.87 0.72
N GLU A 194 16.33 -14.21 -0.40
CA GLU A 194 16.93 -12.90 -0.70
C GLU A 194 15.93 -12.01 -1.43
N PHE A 195 16.08 -10.70 -1.26
CA PHE A 195 15.33 -9.72 -2.03
C PHE A 195 16.08 -9.44 -3.33
N PRO A 196 15.40 -9.54 -4.49
CA PRO A 196 16.07 -9.49 -5.80
C PRO A 196 16.85 -8.19 -6.04
N HIS A 197 16.35 -7.05 -5.55
CA HIS A 197 16.96 -5.76 -5.84
C HIS A 197 17.76 -5.15 -4.68
N TYR A 198 17.74 -5.72 -3.48
CA TYR A 198 18.33 -5.08 -2.29
C TYR A 198 19.79 -4.64 -2.47
N LYS A 199 20.62 -5.48 -3.13
CA LYS A 199 22.04 -5.17 -3.38
C LYS A 199 22.23 -3.97 -4.31
N ASN A 200 21.27 -3.74 -5.21
CA ASN A 200 21.34 -2.72 -6.26
C ASN A 200 20.57 -1.45 -5.92
N ILE A 201 19.78 -1.45 -4.83
CA ILE A 201 19.10 -0.24 -4.33
C ILE A 201 20.14 0.84 -4.07
N GLN A 202 20.02 1.91 -4.83
CA GLN A 202 20.81 3.11 -4.66
C GLN A 202 20.33 3.89 -3.45
N ASN A 203 21.09 4.91 -3.07
CA ASN A 203 20.47 6.02 -2.35
C ASN A 203 19.79 5.64 -1.01
N ARG A 204 20.42 4.74 -0.26
CA ARG A 204 19.93 4.13 0.99
C ARG A 204 19.77 5.10 2.16
N ASN A 205 20.42 6.26 2.07
CA ASN A 205 20.33 7.32 3.06
C ASN A 205 19.10 8.18 2.76
N ASN A 206 18.17 8.26 3.73
CA ASN A 206 16.97 9.09 3.71
C ASN A 206 16.00 8.72 2.56
N ILE A 207 15.48 7.48 2.61
CA ILE A 207 14.57 6.95 1.58
C ILE A 207 13.22 7.69 1.59
N GLU A 208 12.79 8.15 2.75
CA GLU A 208 11.57 8.92 2.96
C GLU A 208 11.62 10.24 2.21
N TYR A 209 12.73 10.97 2.33
CA TYR A 209 12.96 12.20 1.57
C TYR A 209 12.95 11.93 0.06
N LYS A 210 13.54 10.82 -0.40
CA LYS A 210 13.61 10.51 -1.83
C LYS A 210 12.27 10.16 -2.43
N ILE A 211 11.44 9.39 -1.72
CA ILE A 211 10.06 9.13 -2.13
C ILE A 211 9.30 10.44 -2.28
N GLU A 212 9.45 11.34 -1.30
CA GLU A 212 8.82 12.66 -1.34
C GLU A 212 9.33 13.51 -2.53
N GLN A 213 10.64 13.57 -2.78
CA GLN A 213 11.19 14.29 -3.94
C GLN A 213 10.73 13.69 -5.26
N THR A 214 10.72 12.37 -5.40
CA THR A 214 10.24 11.71 -6.62
C THR A 214 8.77 12.04 -6.90
N LEU A 215 7.93 12.16 -5.87
CA LEU A 215 6.55 12.61 -6.02
C LEU A 215 6.48 14.08 -6.45
N LEU A 216 7.24 14.96 -5.80
CA LEU A 216 7.25 16.41 -6.09
C LEU A 216 7.87 16.76 -7.45
N GLU A 217 8.68 15.88 -8.03
CA GLU A 217 9.21 16.02 -9.40
C GLU A 217 8.17 15.67 -10.48
N MET A 218 7.04 15.07 -10.12
CA MET A 218 5.96 14.75 -11.07
C MET A 218 5.11 15.99 -11.34
N ASP A 219 4.80 16.22 -12.62
CA ASP A 219 3.95 17.33 -13.02
C ASP A 219 2.58 17.25 -12.36
N GLY A 220 2.10 18.38 -11.84
CA GLY A 220 0.81 18.47 -11.16
C GLY A 220 0.74 17.88 -9.76
N VAL A 221 1.85 17.40 -9.17
CA VAL A 221 1.85 16.83 -7.81
C VAL A 221 2.31 17.87 -6.79
N CYS A 222 1.48 18.11 -5.77
CA CYS A 222 1.75 19.06 -4.69
C CYS A 222 1.61 18.39 -3.33
N LYS A 223 2.56 18.62 -2.41
CA LYS A 223 2.41 18.21 -1.01
C LYS A 223 1.43 19.15 -0.30
N VAL A 224 0.38 18.58 0.29
CA VAL A 224 -0.69 19.34 0.97
C VAL A 224 -0.74 19.07 2.47
N GLY A 225 -0.04 18.05 2.95
CA GLY A 225 -0.01 17.74 4.37
C GLY A 225 1.10 16.77 4.75
N GLU A 226 1.42 16.80 6.04
CA GLU A 226 2.31 15.84 6.68
C GLU A 226 1.94 15.70 8.16
N THR A 227 2.02 14.50 8.69
CA THR A 227 1.77 14.23 10.11
C THR A 227 3.05 14.33 10.92
N ASN A 228 2.90 14.48 12.24
CA ASN A 228 3.98 14.14 13.17
C ASN A 228 4.36 12.66 13.04
N ASN A 229 5.51 12.30 13.62
CA ASN A 229 5.95 10.91 13.64
C ASN A 229 5.05 10.07 14.55
N THR A 230 4.70 8.87 14.09
CA THR A 230 4.12 7.80 14.92
C THR A 230 5.11 7.32 15.98
N SER A 231 4.62 6.53 16.94
CA SER A 231 5.39 5.84 17.98
C SER A 231 6.46 4.90 17.43
N TRP A 232 6.31 4.45 16.17
CA TRP A 232 7.31 3.67 15.43
C TRP A 232 8.14 4.52 14.45
N ASP A 233 8.14 5.84 14.64
CA ASP A 233 8.99 6.80 13.96
C ASP A 233 8.77 6.80 12.44
N ARG A 234 7.50 6.94 12.04
CA ARG A 234 7.09 7.12 10.63
C ARG A 234 6.18 8.34 10.51
N LYS A 235 6.35 9.06 9.41
CA LYS A 235 5.50 10.17 9.01
C LYS A 235 4.55 9.74 7.90
N ILE A 236 3.36 10.32 7.86
CA ILE A 236 2.42 10.18 6.76
C ILE A 236 2.48 11.49 5.97
N SER A 237 2.82 11.40 4.69
CA SER A 237 2.86 12.54 3.77
C SER A 237 1.69 12.46 2.79
N ILE A 238 1.07 13.60 2.50
CA ILE A 238 -0.16 13.67 1.70
C ILE A 238 0.05 14.63 0.54
N PHE A 239 -0.31 14.18 -0.66
CA PHE A 239 -0.11 14.87 -1.91
C PHE A 239 -1.42 14.93 -2.70
N THR A 240 -1.63 16.01 -3.44
CA THR A 240 -2.69 16.11 -4.46
C THR A 240 -2.08 15.98 -5.85
N THR A 241 -2.84 15.44 -6.79
CA THR A 241 -2.52 15.37 -8.21
C THR A 241 -3.55 16.19 -9.00
N THR A 242 -3.10 16.96 -9.98
CA THR A 242 -3.97 17.67 -10.93
C THR A 242 -4.21 16.83 -12.17
#